data_AF-A0A5N5HK16-F1
#
_entry.id   AF-A0A5N5HK16-F1
#
_cell.length_a   1.000
_cell.length_b   1.000
_cell.length_c   1.000
_cell.angle_alpha   90.00
_cell.angle_beta   90.00
_cell.angle_gamma   90.00
#
_symmetry.space_group_name_H-M   'P 1'
#
loop_
_entity.id
_entity.type
_entity.pdbx_description
1 polymer ?
#
loop_
_entity_poly.entity_id
_entity_poly.type
_entity_poly.pdbx_seq_one_letter_code
_entity_poly.pdbx_strand_id
1 'polypeptide(L)'
;MPRGPAFSLRDSSPEFKDSVVFSTFVDRALSLRDSSSDIKKFRLRCSCCSNDLALINAWIQTDIERNVVELDLRVDTILDDYRRFELPQCMFTCKTLVALKVSSNCITYDPPASGCFLNVKKLYLRTEYPDNDSMGKIFCST
;
A
#
# COMPACT_ATOMS: atom_id res chain seq x y z
N MET A 1 18.17 -36.92 32.86
CA MET A 1 17.02 -36.28 32.18
C MET A 1 17.53 -35.23 31.22
N PRO A 2 17.14 -35.23 29.94
CA PRO A 2 17.62 -34.25 28.98
C PRO A 2 16.90 -32.91 29.17
N ARG A 3 17.68 -31.82 29.23
CA ARG A 3 17.15 -30.45 29.06
C ARG A 3 16.84 -30.28 27.58
N GLY A 4 15.55 -30.28 27.23
CA GLY A 4 15.09 -29.90 25.88
C GLY A 4 15.43 -28.43 25.58
N PRO A 5 15.53 -28.03 24.31
CA PRO A 5 15.79 -26.65 23.97
C PRO A 5 14.63 -25.79 24.44
N ALA A 6 14.92 -24.76 25.24
CA ALA A 6 13.99 -23.68 25.51
C ALA A 6 13.84 -22.86 24.23
N PHE A 7 12.83 -23.18 23.42
CA PHE A 7 12.39 -22.31 22.33
C PHE A 7 11.75 -21.07 22.97
N SER A 8 12.59 -20.06 23.25
CA SER A 8 12.13 -18.72 23.55
C SER A 8 11.58 -18.12 22.26
N LEU A 9 10.29 -18.38 21.98
CA LEU A 9 9.50 -17.47 21.16
C LEU A 9 9.53 -16.13 21.91
N ARG A 10 10.41 -15.24 21.45
CA ARG A 10 10.36 -13.80 21.76
C ARG A 10 8.89 -13.44 21.84
N ASP A 11 8.48 -12.94 23.00
CA ASP A 11 7.13 -12.50 23.27
C ASP A 11 6.76 -11.46 22.20
N SER A 12 6.13 -11.92 21.11
CA SER A 12 5.79 -11.07 19.99
C SER A 12 4.78 -10.07 20.53
N SER A 13 5.15 -8.79 20.53
CA SER A 13 4.25 -7.70 20.91
C SER A 13 2.88 -7.93 20.23
N PRO A 14 1.76 -7.69 20.94
CA PRO A 14 0.41 -7.90 20.39
C PRO A 14 0.22 -7.22 19.03
N GLU A 15 0.88 -6.08 18.80
CA GLU A 15 0.89 -5.35 17.53
C GLU A 15 1.46 -6.17 16.36
N PHE A 16 2.52 -6.95 16.61
CA PHE A 16 3.12 -7.83 15.60
C PHE A 16 2.23 -9.03 15.29
N LYS A 17 1.50 -9.56 16.28
CA LYS A 17 0.56 -10.67 16.06
C LYS A 17 -0.61 -10.22 15.20
N ASP A 18 -1.15 -9.03 15.48
CA ASP A 18 -2.27 -8.47 14.71
C ASP A 18 -1.85 -8.14 13.27
N SER A 19 -0.62 -7.64 13.06
CA SER A 19 -0.07 -7.40 11.70
C SER A 19 0.04 -8.70 10.89
N VAL A 20 0.58 -9.79 11.47
CA VAL A 20 0.71 -11.08 10.77
C VAL A 20 -0.65 -11.70 10.42
N VAL A 21 -1.62 -11.61 11.33
CA VAL A 21 -2.98 -12.10 11.08
C VAL A 21 -3.64 -11.30 9.95
N PHE A 22 -3.50 -9.97 9.97
CA PHE A 22 -4.05 -9.10 8.93
C PHE A 22 -3.41 -9.35 7.57
N SER A 23 -2.08 -9.42 7.47
CA SER A 23 -1.39 -9.67 6.21
C SER A 23 -1.75 -11.04 5.62
N THR A 24 -1.80 -12.07 6.47
CA THR A 24 -2.26 -13.41 6.07
C THR A 24 -3.69 -13.39 5.54
N PHE A 25 -4.57 -12.59 6.16
CA PHE A 25 -5.95 -12.43 5.68
C PHE A 25 -5.99 -11.77 4.30
N VAL A 26 -5.25 -10.68 4.09
CA VAL A 26 -5.23 -9.97 2.78
C VAL A 26 -4.66 -10.87 1.69
N ASP A 27 -3.54 -11.55 1.95
CA ASP A 27 -2.94 -12.51 1.01
C ASP A 27 -3.92 -13.62 0.62
N ARG A 28 -4.63 -14.18 1.59
CA ARG A 28 -5.67 -15.19 1.34
C ARG A 28 -6.84 -14.62 0.56
N ALA A 29 -7.32 -13.43 0.90
CA ALA A 29 -8.43 -12.79 0.20
C ALA A 29 -8.09 -12.52 -1.28
N LEU A 30 -6.86 -12.11 -1.57
CA LEU A 30 -6.39 -11.89 -2.94
C LEU A 30 -6.14 -13.22 -3.68
N SER A 31 -5.53 -14.21 -3.04
CA SER A 31 -5.20 -15.49 -3.67
C SER A 31 -6.41 -16.41 -3.92
N LEU A 32 -7.40 -16.41 -3.01
CA LEU A 32 -8.62 -17.21 -3.17
C LEU A 32 -9.59 -16.63 -4.20
N ARG A 33 -9.41 -15.36 -4.56
CA ARG A 33 -10.21 -14.70 -5.58
C ARG A 33 -9.73 -15.17 -6.94
N ASP A 34 -10.68 -15.59 -7.79
CA ASP A 34 -10.40 -16.02 -9.16
C ASP A 34 -9.46 -15.02 -9.84
N SER A 35 -8.32 -15.53 -10.31
CA SER A 35 -7.27 -14.74 -10.94
C SER A 35 -7.73 -14.08 -12.23
N SER A 36 -8.79 -14.59 -12.86
CA SER A 36 -9.42 -14.01 -14.05
C SER A 36 -10.46 -12.93 -13.73
N SER A 37 -10.80 -12.73 -12.45
CA SER A 37 -11.85 -11.79 -12.03
C SER A 37 -11.30 -10.41 -11.66
N ASP A 38 -11.87 -9.37 -12.28
CA ASP A 38 -11.54 -7.98 -12.00
C ASP A 38 -11.81 -7.56 -10.53
N ILE A 39 -10.91 -6.76 -9.96
CA ILE A 39 -11.10 -6.08 -8.67
C ILE A 39 -11.56 -4.67 -8.95
N LYS A 40 -12.86 -4.39 -9.04
CA LYS A 40 -13.31 -3.02 -9.37
C LYS A 40 -12.93 -1.97 -8.31
N LYS A 41 -12.88 -2.36 -7.05
CA LYS A 41 -12.57 -1.47 -5.93
C LYS A 41 -11.72 -2.19 -4.91
N PHE A 42 -10.58 -1.59 -4.58
CA PHE A 42 -9.73 -2.05 -3.49
C PHE A 42 -9.59 -0.94 -2.45
N ARG A 43 -9.79 -1.31 -1.18
CA ARG A 43 -9.61 -0.42 -0.04
C ARG A 43 -8.72 -1.10 0.97
N LEU A 44 -7.59 -0.47 1.25
CA LEU A 44 -6.66 -0.89 2.27
C LEU A 44 -6.57 0.18 3.35
N ARG A 45 -6.72 -0.25 4.60
CA ARG A 45 -6.46 0.59 5.77
C ARG A 45 -5.57 -0.20 6.71
N CYS A 46 -4.34 0.25 6.90
CA CYS A 46 -3.42 -0.39 7.81
C CYS A 46 -2.49 0.62 8.46
N SER A 47 -2.09 0.29 9.68
CA SER A 47 -0.92 0.86 10.33
C SER A 47 0.19 -0.19 10.20
N CYS A 48 1.33 0.18 9.64
CA CYS A 48 2.36 -0.77 9.23
C CYS A 48 3.72 -0.45 9.85
N CYS A 49 4.52 -1.51 10.02
CA CYS A 49 5.96 -1.40 10.26
C CYS A 49 6.73 -1.44 8.94
N SER A 50 8.03 -1.13 8.99
CA SER A 50 8.91 -1.12 7.81
C SER A 50 8.90 -2.41 6.99
N ASN A 51 8.61 -3.56 7.62
CA ASN A 51 8.63 -4.87 6.98
C ASN A 51 7.37 -5.15 6.14
N ASP A 52 6.28 -4.42 6.38
CA ASP A 52 4.99 -4.67 5.71
C ASP A 52 4.90 -3.92 4.36
N LEU A 53 5.79 -2.96 4.11
CA LEU A 53 5.77 -2.13 2.88
C LEU A 53 5.91 -2.96 1.61
N ALA A 54 6.73 -4.02 1.63
CA ALA A 54 6.87 -4.93 0.50
C ALA A 54 5.57 -5.71 0.20
N LEU A 55 4.84 -6.10 1.25
CA LEU A 55 3.54 -6.78 1.12
C LEU A 55 2.48 -5.83 0.58
N ILE A 56 2.40 -4.62 1.13
CA ILE A 56 1.48 -3.59 0.66
C ILE A 56 1.72 -3.27 -0.82
N ASN A 57 3.00 -3.18 -1.22
CA ASN A 57 3.36 -3.00 -2.63
C ASN A 57 2.85 -4.16 -3.51
N ALA A 58 3.04 -5.41 -3.07
CA ALA A 58 2.58 -6.59 -3.79
C ALA A 58 1.05 -6.65 -3.92
N TRP A 59 0.31 -6.25 -2.87
CA TRP A 59 -1.15 -6.16 -2.91
C TRP A 59 -1.61 -5.14 -3.93
N ILE A 60 -1.04 -3.92 -3.92
CA ILE A 60 -1.36 -2.88 -4.89
C ILE A 60 -1.06 -3.36 -6.31
N GLN A 61 0.10 -3.97 -6.55
CA GLN A 61 0.44 -4.52 -7.87
C GLN A 61 -0.60 -5.56 -8.34
N THR A 62 -1.02 -6.45 -7.44
CA THR A 62 -2.06 -7.46 -7.72
C THR A 62 -3.38 -6.81 -8.14
N ASP A 63 -3.79 -5.73 -7.47
CA ASP A 63 -5.02 -5.01 -7.83
C ASP A 63 -4.92 -4.32 -9.20
N ILE A 64 -3.76 -3.74 -9.50
CA ILE A 64 -3.48 -3.12 -10.80
C ILE A 64 -3.55 -4.15 -11.91
N GLU A 65 -2.95 -5.32 -11.72
CA GLU A 65 -3.04 -6.45 -12.66
C GLU A 65 -4.48 -6.97 -12.83
N ARG A 66 -5.32 -6.81 -11.80
CA ARG A 66 -6.74 -7.19 -11.81
C ARG A 66 -7.67 -6.03 -12.17
N ASN A 67 -7.20 -5.09 -12.99
CA ASN A 67 -8.00 -4.04 -13.62
C ASN A 67 -8.76 -3.16 -12.61
N VAL A 68 -8.10 -2.77 -11.52
CA VAL A 68 -8.71 -1.91 -10.50
C VAL A 68 -9.17 -0.57 -11.05
N VAL A 69 -10.36 -0.15 -10.61
CA VAL A 69 -10.99 1.12 -11.03
C VAL A 69 -10.93 2.17 -9.93
N GLU A 70 -11.17 1.76 -8.69
CA GLU A 70 -11.05 2.62 -7.52
C GLU A 70 -10.05 2.04 -6.52
N LEU A 71 -9.01 2.82 -6.21
CA LEU A 71 -8.01 2.48 -5.21
C LEU A 71 -8.10 3.48 -4.04
N ASP A 72 -8.32 2.97 -2.82
CA ASP A 72 -8.49 3.75 -1.59
C ASP A 72 -7.50 3.26 -0.52
N LEU A 73 -6.37 3.96 -0.41
CA LEU A 73 -5.25 3.60 0.46
C LEU A 73 -5.21 4.50 1.69
N ARG A 74 -5.21 3.88 2.86
CA ARG A 74 -4.78 4.51 4.11
C ARG A 74 -3.68 3.68 4.75
N VAL A 75 -2.45 4.16 4.66
CA VAL A 75 -1.26 3.44 5.13
C VAL A 75 -0.50 4.39 6.04
N ASP A 76 -0.46 4.08 7.33
CA ASP A 76 0.19 4.93 8.32
C ASP A 76 1.37 4.16 8.95
N THR A 77 2.55 4.77 9.05
CA THR A 77 3.67 4.19 9.81
C THR A 77 3.52 4.51 11.29
N ILE A 78 3.82 3.53 12.14
CA ILE A 78 3.87 3.70 13.62
C ILE A 78 5.28 4.02 14.13
N LEU A 79 6.29 3.99 13.25
CA LEU A 79 7.68 4.26 13.59
C LEU A 79 8.12 5.60 13.02
N ASP A 80 8.81 6.41 13.82
CA ASP A 80 9.50 7.64 13.41
C ASP A 80 10.80 7.35 12.64
N ASP A 81 10.83 6.29 11.83
CA ASP A 81 12.05 5.88 11.10
C ASP A 81 12.24 6.63 9.77
N TYR A 82 11.39 7.62 9.49
CA TYR A 82 11.36 8.43 8.27
C TYR A 82 11.28 7.62 6.96
N ARG A 83 10.95 6.31 7.03
CA ARG A 83 10.83 5.51 5.82
C ARG A 83 9.61 5.96 5.03
N ARG A 84 9.89 6.31 3.79
CA ARG A 84 8.90 6.70 2.81
C ARG A 84 8.47 5.47 2.01
N PHE A 85 7.17 5.27 1.87
CA PHE A 85 6.59 4.28 0.98
C PHE A 85 6.35 4.94 -0.38
N GLU A 86 7.15 4.57 -1.36
CA GLU A 86 6.93 5.03 -2.74
C GLU A 86 5.80 4.20 -3.37
N LEU A 87 4.84 4.89 -3.97
CA LEU A 87 3.76 4.21 -4.68
C LEU A 87 4.31 3.50 -5.94
N PRO A 88 3.88 2.26 -6.23
CA PRO A 88 4.39 1.52 -7.38
C PRO A 88 4.06 2.21 -8.71
N GLN A 89 5.07 2.25 -9.58
CA GLN A 89 5.01 2.94 -10.88
C GLN A 89 3.91 2.41 -11.82
N CYS A 90 3.55 1.12 -11.70
CA CYS A 90 2.47 0.51 -12.49
C CYS A 90 1.10 1.16 -12.25
N MET A 91 0.92 1.84 -11.11
CA MET A 91 -0.31 2.58 -10.82
C MET A 91 -0.50 3.79 -11.75
N PHE A 92 0.59 4.42 -12.19
CA PHE A 92 0.53 5.58 -13.09
C PHE A 92 0.15 5.20 -14.51
N THR A 93 0.46 3.97 -14.91
CA THR A 93 0.17 3.42 -16.24
C THR A 93 -1.09 2.55 -16.27
N CYS A 94 -1.76 2.35 -15.13
CA CYS A 94 -2.99 1.58 -15.05
C CYS A 94 -4.14 2.28 -15.78
N LYS A 95 -4.60 1.68 -16.89
CA LYS A 95 -5.65 2.24 -17.74
C LYS A 95 -7.04 2.16 -17.11
N THR A 96 -7.26 1.25 -16.18
CA THR A 96 -8.58 1.06 -15.56
C THR A 96 -8.78 1.94 -14.34
N LEU A 97 -7.68 2.43 -13.73
CA LEU A 97 -7.72 3.23 -12.52
C LEU A 97 -8.28 4.63 -12.81
N VAL A 98 -9.48 4.90 -12.29
CA VAL A 98 -10.21 6.16 -12.49
C VAL A 98 -10.26 7.00 -11.21
N ALA A 99 -10.22 6.37 -10.04
CA ALA A 99 -10.23 7.07 -8.77
C ALA A 99 -9.10 6.58 -7.86
N LEU A 100 -8.28 7.51 -7.39
CA LEU A 100 -7.25 7.26 -6.39
C LEU A 100 -7.51 8.12 -5.16
N LYS A 101 -7.58 7.47 -3.99
CA LYS A 101 -7.61 8.12 -2.69
C LYS A 101 -6.43 7.63 -1.88
N VAL A 102 -5.61 8.55 -1.39
CA VAL A 102 -4.48 8.23 -0.52
C VAL A 102 -4.54 9.11 0.71
N SER A 103 -4.48 8.49 1.88
CA SER A 103 -4.32 9.16 3.18
C SER A 103 -3.16 8.51 3.92
N SER A 104 -2.08 9.22 4.20
CA SER A 104 -0.89 8.59 4.78
C SER A 104 0.07 9.60 5.38
N ASN A 105 0.80 9.19 6.41
CA ASN A 105 1.95 9.90 6.97
C ASN A 105 3.31 9.46 6.38
N CYS A 106 3.35 8.40 5.57
CA CYS A 106 4.58 7.80 5.07
C CYS A 106 4.64 7.64 3.55
N ILE A 107 3.54 7.82 2.82
CA ILE A 107 3.52 7.71 1.36
C ILE A 107 4.21 8.91 0.70
N THR A 108 5.04 8.59 -0.29
CA THR A 108 5.62 9.59 -1.21
C THR A 108 5.29 9.28 -2.65
N TYR A 109 5.46 10.30 -3.48
CA TYR A 109 5.03 10.32 -4.86
C TYR A 109 6.17 10.81 -5.74
N ASP A 110 6.67 9.93 -6.61
CA ASP A 110 7.58 10.29 -7.69
C ASP A 110 6.96 9.85 -9.02
N PRO A 111 6.27 10.76 -9.75
CA PRO A 111 5.64 10.40 -10.99
C PRO A 111 6.70 10.11 -12.06
N PRO A 112 6.43 9.18 -12.99
CA PRO A 112 7.33 8.93 -14.10
C PRO A 112 7.45 10.17 -14.98
N ALA A 113 8.61 10.32 -15.64
CA ALA A 113 8.92 11.46 -16.51
C ALA A 113 7.92 11.67 -17.67
N SER A 114 7.14 10.65 -18.01
CA SER A 114 6.09 10.67 -19.05
C SER A 114 4.78 11.36 -18.62
N GLY A 115 4.70 11.87 -17.40
CA GLY A 115 3.50 12.52 -16.86
C GLY A 115 2.69 11.64 -15.91
N CYS A 116 1.74 12.29 -15.25
CA CYS A 116 0.91 11.73 -14.17
C CYS A 116 -0.12 10.72 -14.72
N PHE A 117 -0.85 10.09 -13.79
CA PHE A 117 -1.86 9.04 -14.05
C PHE A 117 -2.58 9.12 -15.41
N LEU A 118 -2.58 8.02 -16.16
CA LEU A 118 -3.19 8.00 -17.50
C LEU A 118 -4.71 8.26 -17.51
N ASN A 119 -5.45 7.76 -16.52
CA ASN A 119 -6.93 7.77 -16.53
C ASN A 119 -7.59 8.21 -15.21
N VAL A 120 -6.80 8.66 -14.22
CA VAL A 120 -7.37 9.09 -12.94
C VAL A 120 -8.11 10.41 -13.13
N LYS A 121 -9.42 10.38 -12.89
CA LYS A 121 -10.33 11.54 -12.93
C LYS A 121 -10.60 12.10 -11.54
N LYS A 122 -10.44 11.27 -10.51
CA LYS A 122 -10.67 11.62 -9.11
C LYS A 122 -9.43 11.32 -8.32
N LEU A 123 -8.77 12.37 -7.84
CA LEU A 123 -7.58 12.25 -7.01
C LEU A 123 -7.89 12.91 -5.66
N TYR A 124 -7.73 12.15 -4.58
CA TYR A 124 -7.82 12.66 -3.22
C TYR A 124 -6.56 12.30 -2.48
N LEU A 125 -5.86 13.30 -1.96
CA LEU A 125 -4.63 13.12 -1.23
C LEU A 125 -4.72 13.82 0.12
N ARG A 126 -4.40 13.10 1.18
CA ARG A 126 -4.29 13.62 2.54
C ARG A 126 -2.96 13.17 3.11
N THR A 127 -2.00 14.08 3.20
CA THR A 127 -0.72 13.80 3.86
C THR A 127 -0.74 14.41 5.25
N GLU A 128 -0.33 13.67 6.28
CA GLU A 128 -0.20 14.22 7.63
C GLU A 128 1.06 15.10 7.79
N TYR A 129 2.06 14.90 6.91
CA TYR A 129 3.24 15.76 6.77
C TYR A 129 3.47 16.06 5.28
N PRO A 130 2.90 17.16 4.75
CA PRO A 130 3.11 17.53 3.36
C PRO A 130 4.57 17.92 3.15
N ASP A 131 5.35 17.03 2.54
CA ASP A 131 6.56 17.45 1.85
C ASP A 131 6.11 18.29 0.65
N ASN A 132 6.26 19.61 0.77
CA ASN A 132 5.76 20.58 -0.20
C ASN A 132 6.27 20.29 -1.63
N ASP A 133 7.46 19.67 -1.74
CA ASP A 133 8.08 19.31 -3.02
C ASP A 133 7.40 18.10 -3.69
N SER A 134 6.81 17.20 -2.91
CA SER A 134 6.11 16.01 -3.43
C SER A 134 4.68 16.34 -3.86
N MET A 135 3.99 17.22 -3.12
CA MET A 135 2.61 17.66 -3.46
C MET A 135 2.52 18.38 -4.80
N GLY A 136 3.52 19.21 -5.14
CA GLY A 136 3.56 19.95 -6.41
C GLY A 136 3.71 19.05 -7.64
N LYS A 137 4.39 17.91 -7.50
CA LYS A 137 4.65 16.97 -8.61
C LYS A 137 3.44 16.14 -9.03
N ILE A 138 2.44 16.04 -8.15
CA ILE A 138 1.24 15.24 -8.38
C ILE A 138 0.31 15.91 -9.39
N PHE A 139 0.32 17.24 -9.42
CA PHE A 139 -0.37 18.03 -10.44
C PHE A 139 0.58 18.22 -11.63
N CYS A 140 0.80 17.16 -12.41
CA CYS A 140 1.38 17.37 -13.74
C CYS A 140 0.46 18.33 -14.49
N SER A 141 1.02 19.47 -14.85
CA SER A 141 0.39 20.53 -15.63
C SER A 141 -0.34 19.94 -16.83
N THR A 142 -1.68 20.08 -16.82
CA THR A 142 -2.53 19.93 -18.00
C THR A 142 -2.15 20.91 -19.09
#